data_AF-A0A536WNK7-F1
#
_entry.id   AF-A0A536WNK7-F1
#
_cell.length_a   1.000
_cell.length_b   1.000
_cell.length_c   1.000
_cell.angle_alpha   90.00
_cell.angle_beta   90.00
_cell.angle_gamma   90.00
#
_symmetry.space_group_name_H-M   'P 1'
#
loop_
_entity.id
_entity.type
_entity.pdbx_description
1 polymer ?
#
loop_
_entity_poly.entity_id
_entity_poly.type
_entity_poly.pdbx_seq_one_letter_code
_entity_poly.pdbx_strand_id
1 'polypeptide(L)'
;MSARISSRNSLAAIVAAPLLVGAGALATSGAALAACTGPGAPTNTETKCWTAVQIPGNPLRSYDISWVNPHRAEYYLGDRSNAGIDIIDTQHLAFTRRLGGFVGVKLNANGTV
;
A
#
# COMPACT_ATOMS: atom_id res chain seq x y z
N MET A 1 -67.04 -33.87 26.64
CA MET A 1 -65.70 -33.93 26.02
C MET A 1 -65.38 -32.57 25.42
N SER A 2 -64.45 -31.81 25.99
CA SER A 2 -63.75 -30.74 25.26
C SER A 2 -62.54 -30.32 26.09
N ALA A 3 -61.37 -30.85 25.76
CA ALA A 3 -60.09 -30.44 26.36
C ALA A 3 -59.47 -29.40 25.43
N ARG A 4 -59.23 -28.19 25.94
CA ARG A 4 -58.42 -27.17 25.25
C ARG A 4 -56.95 -27.45 25.58
N ILE A 5 -56.18 -27.82 24.57
CA ILE A 5 -54.72 -27.92 24.64
C ILE A 5 -54.15 -26.63 24.03
N SER A 6 -53.49 -25.83 24.87
CA SER A 6 -52.76 -24.62 24.50
C SER A 6 -51.30 -24.99 24.25
N SER A 7 -50.86 -25.04 22.98
CA SER A 7 -49.44 -25.14 22.62
C SER A 7 -48.89 -23.75 22.27
N ARG A 8 -47.88 -23.34 23.04
CA ARG A 8 -47.08 -22.13 22.80
C ARG A 8 -45.91 -22.54 21.90
N ASN A 9 -45.94 -22.16 20.62
CA ASN A 9 -44.78 -22.28 19.75
C ASN A 9 -44.28 -20.87 19.43
N SER A 10 -43.20 -20.46 20.11
CA SER A 10 -42.43 -19.28 19.81
C SER A 10 -41.79 -19.44 18.43
N LEU A 11 -42.31 -18.71 17.43
CA LEU A 11 -41.73 -18.66 16.10
C LEU A 11 -40.47 -17.81 16.14
N ALA A 12 -39.36 -18.51 15.95
CA ALA A 12 -38.03 -17.98 15.77
C ALA A 12 -37.94 -17.05 14.54
N ALA A 13 -37.09 -16.04 14.70
CA ALA A 13 -36.01 -15.73 13.78
C ALA A 13 -36.36 -15.64 12.29
N ILE A 14 -36.96 -14.54 11.85
CA ILE A 14 -36.95 -14.18 10.42
C ILE A 14 -36.74 -12.66 10.29
N VAL A 15 -35.57 -12.31 9.75
CA VAL A 15 -35.27 -11.12 8.93
C VAL A 15 -35.05 -9.79 9.65
N ALA A 16 -33.78 -9.35 9.70
CA ALA A 16 -33.34 -8.02 9.25
C ALA A 16 -31.82 -7.84 9.42
N ALA A 17 -31.02 -8.41 8.52
CA ALA A 17 -29.81 -7.76 8.02
C ALA A 17 -30.17 -7.25 6.61
N PRO A 18 -29.87 -6.01 6.20
CA PRO A 18 -28.48 -5.55 6.12
C PRO A 18 -28.26 -4.03 6.31
N LEU A 19 -27.27 -3.62 7.10
CA LEU A 19 -26.71 -2.25 7.05
C LEU A 19 -25.19 -2.29 7.24
N LEU A 20 -24.46 -2.82 6.25
CA LEU A 20 -22.99 -2.74 6.23
C LEU A 20 -22.39 -2.35 4.86
N VAL A 21 -23.20 -1.88 3.91
CA VAL A 21 -22.69 -1.39 2.62
C VAL A 21 -22.86 0.12 2.57
N GLY A 22 -21.86 0.86 3.06
CA GLY A 22 -21.92 2.33 3.01
C GLY A 22 -20.92 3.09 3.86
N ALA A 23 -19.83 2.49 4.33
CA ALA A 23 -18.69 3.27 4.81
C ALA A 23 -17.87 3.67 3.59
N GLY A 24 -17.89 4.97 3.29
CA GLY A 24 -17.44 5.55 2.04
C GLY A 24 -16.07 5.05 1.58
N ALA A 25 -16.01 4.76 0.28
CA ALA A 25 -14.82 4.96 -0.51
C ALA A 25 -14.46 6.46 -0.49
N LEU A 26 -13.99 6.97 0.66
CA LEU A 26 -13.08 8.09 0.63
C LEU A 26 -11.80 7.51 0.04
N ALA A 27 -11.57 7.86 -1.22
CA ALA A 27 -10.28 7.71 -1.85
C ALA A 27 -9.21 8.09 -0.83
N THR A 28 -8.44 7.10 -0.38
CA THR A 28 -7.24 7.31 0.41
C THR A 28 -6.21 7.93 -0.53
N SER A 29 -6.38 9.22 -0.86
CA SER A 29 -5.33 10.08 -1.38
C SER A 29 -4.38 10.42 -0.22
N GLY A 30 -3.81 9.38 0.35
CA GLY A 30 -2.86 9.41 1.44
C GLY A 30 -2.11 8.12 1.27
N ALA A 31 -0.85 8.21 0.86
CA ALA A 31 0.04 7.07 0.74
C ALA A 31 -0.12 6.22 2.01
N ALA A 32 -0.62 4.99 1.89
CA ALA A 32 -0.55 4.05 2.98
C ALA A 32 0.94 3.96 3.33
N LEU A 33 1.31 4.41 4.52
CA LEU A 33 2.71 4.34 4.95
C LEU A 33 3.10 2.87 4.92
N ALA A 34 4.21 2.55 4.26
CA ALA A 34 4.76 1.23 4.36
C ALA A 34 5.18 1.01 5.81
N ALA A 35 4.94 -0.19 6.34
CA ALA A 35 5.54 -0.56 7.61
C ALA A 35 7.07 -0.65 7.42
N CYS A 36 7.82 -0.25 8.44
CA CYS A 36 9.27 -0.45 8.53
C CYS A 36 9.61 -1.94 8.76
N THR A 37 9.09 -2.81 7.91
CA THR A 37 9.19 -4.26 7.99
C THR A 37 9.39 -4.83 6.58
N GLY A 38 9.99 -6.02 6.49
CA GLY A 38 10.25 -6.69 5.22
C GLY A 38 11.70 -6.55 4.71
N PRO A 39 11.97 -6.99 3.47
CA PRO A 39 13.31 -6.99 2.90
C PRO A 39 13.91 -5.57 2.87
N GLY A 40 15.12 -5.41 3.42
CA GLY A 40 15.81 -4.12 3.50
C GLY A 40 15.52 -3.30 4.77
N ALA A 41 14.58 -3.73 5.62
CA ALA A 41 14.41 -3.12 6.95
C ALA A 41 15.62 -3.44 7.86
N PRO A 42 16.03 -2.51 8.75
CA PRO A 42 17.12 -2.76 9.70
C PRO A 42 16.88 -4.02 10.55
N THR A 43 17.92 -4.84 10.69
CA THR A 43 17.90 -6.08 11.49
C THR A 43 18.65 -5.95 12.82
N ASN A 44 19.38 -4.85 13.02
CA ASN A 44 20.12 -4.54 14.23
C ASN A 44 19.79 -3.11 14.71
N THR A 45 20.49 -2.62 15.73
CA THR A 45 20.26 -1.30 16.33
C THR A 45 21.15 -0.19 15.77
N GLU A 46 22.01 -0.48 14.79
CA GLU A 46 22.92 0.52 14.20
C GLU A 46 22.18 1.49 13.28
N THR A 47 21.09 1.02 12.66
CA THR A 47 20.20 1.85 11.87
C THR A 47 18.77 1.70 12.35
N LYS A 48 17.99 2.78 12.26
CA LYS A 48 16.57 2.78 12.57
C LYS A 48 15.79 3.18 11.33
N CYS A 49 14.81 2.36 10.94
CA CYS A 49 13.87 2.77 9.91
C CYS A 49 12.97 3.86 10.50
N TRP A 50 13.03 5.05 9.90
CA TRP A 50 12.21 6.18 10.32
C TRP A 50 10.81 6.12 9.71
N THR A 51 10.78 5.85 8.41
CA THR A 51 9.56 5.71 7.61
C THR A 51 9.87 4.78 6.45
N ALA A 52 8.84 4.14 5.90
CA ALA A 52 8.95 3.46 4.62
C ALA A 52 7.90 4.05 3.66
N VAL A 53 8.36 4.41 2.46
CA VAL A 53 7.55 5.07 1.44
C VAL A 53 7.08 4.04 0.44
N GLN A 54 5.76 3.91 0.26
CA GLN A 54 5.21 3.05 -0.79
C GLN A 54 5.38 3.73 -2.15
N ILE A 55 6.04 3.02 -3.08
CA ILE A 55 6.21 3.43 -4.47
C ILE A 55 5.27 2.57 -5.32
N PRO A 56 4.35 3.16 -6.12
CA PRO A 56 3.40 2.39 -6.93
C PRO A 56 4.08 1.76 -8.14
N GLY A 57 3.65 0.56 -8.52
CA GLY A 57 4.15 -0.15 -9.71
C GLY A 57 4.79 -1.49 -9.37
N ASN A 58 5.76 -1.90 -10.17
CA ASN A 58 6.55 -3.10 -9.93
C ASN A 58 7.39 -2.95 -8.65
N PRO A 59 7.66 -4.05 -7.92
CA PRO A 59 8.60 -4.01 -6.80
C PRO A 59 9.97 -3.46 -7.22
N LEU A 60 10.61 -2.68 -6.34
CA LEU A 60 11.95 -2.15 -6.57
C LEU A 60 12.98 -3.29 -6.54
N ARG A 61 13.33 -3.82 -7.72
CA ARG A 61 14.29 -4.93 -7.91
C ARG A 61 15.65 -4.44 -8.40
N SER A 62 15.67 -3.31 -9.10
CA SER A 62 16.89 -2.72 -9.65
C SER A 62 16.73 -1.20 -9.73
N TYR A 63 17.75 -0.49 -9.30
CA TYR A 63 17.87 0.96 -9.38
C TYR A 63 19.31 1.33 -9.77
N ASP A 64 19.51 2.54 -10.30
CA ASP A 64 20.84 3.06 -10.59
C ASP A 64 21.27 4.06 -9.50
N ILE A 65 21.19 5.35 -9.81
CA ILE A 65 21.63 6.45 -8.95
C ILE A 65 20.46 7.19 -8.34
N SER A 66 20.73 7.88 -7.23
CA SER A 66 19.78 8.82 -6.63
C SER A 66 20.40 10.19 -6.37
N TRP A 67 19.54 11.20 -6.27
CA TRP A 67 19.93 12.58 -6.01
C TRP A 67 18.89 13.28 -5.13
N VAL A 68 19.31 14.30 -4.38
CA VAL A 68 18.42 15.11 -3.53
C VAL A 68 18.47 16.56 -3.97
N ASN A 69 17.31 17.17 -4.19
CA ASN A 69 17.15 18.62 -4.32
C ASN A 69 16.60 19.21 -3.02
N PRO A 70 17.45 19.81 -2.16
CA PRO A 70 16.99 20.37 -0.89
C PRO A 70 16.08 21.60 -1.08
N HIS A 71 16.25 22.38 -2.14
CA HIS A 71 15.41 23.56 -2.40
C HIS A 71 13.96 23.20 -2.77
N ARG A 72 13.73 21.95 -3.19
CA ARG A 72 12.42 21.46 -3.60
C ARG A 72 11.87 20.36 -2.69
N ALA A 73 12.63 19.96 -1.65
CA ALA A 73 12.33 18.81 -0.80
C ALA A 73 12.05 17.53 -1.61
N GLU A 74 12.83 17.29 -2.68
CA GLU A 74 12.63 16.14 -3.56
C GLU A 74 13.86 15.22 -3.55
N TYR A 75 13.60 13.92 -3.39
CA TYR A 75 14.53 12.84 -3.65
C TYR A 75 14.16 12.16 -4.96
N TYR A 76 15.17 11.96 -5.82
CA TYR A 76 15.03 11.34 -7.14
C TYR A 76 15.72 9.98 -7.13
N LEU A 77 15.00 8.95 -7.55
CA LEU A 77 15.52 7.59 -7.67
C LEU A 77 15.35 7.09 -9.10
N GLY A 78 16.44 6.72 -9.77
CA GLY A 78 16.36 6.01 -11.05
C GLY A 78 15.87 4.57 -10.84
N ASP A 79 14.56 4.34 -10.94
CA ASP A 79 13.93 3.03 -10.78
C ASP A 79 13.83 2.29 -12.13
N ARG A 80 14.76 1.37 -12.34
CA ARG A 80 14.79 0.54 -13.56
C ARG A 80 13.68 -0.49 -13.60
N SER A 81 13.16 -0.89 -12.45
CA SER A 81 12.05 -1.85 -12.32
C SER A 81 10.74 -1.27 -12.86
N ASN A 82 10.61 0.06 -12.80
CA ASN A 82 9.47 0.81 -13.30
C ASN A 82 9.78 1.73 -14.48
N ALA A 83 10.95 1.56 -15.11
CA ALA A 83 11.36 2.30 -16.30
C ALA A 83 11.18 3.83 -16.15
N GLY A 84 11.62 4.37 -15.01
CA GLY A 84 11.38 5.77 -14.69
C GLY A 84 12.25 6.36 -13.59
N ILE A 85 12.00 7.63 -13.28
CA ILE A 85 12.55 8.32 -12.11
C ILE A 85 11.42 8.56 -11.12
N ASP A 86 11.52 7.95 -9.94
CA ASP A 86 10.61 8.22 -8.84
C ASP A 86 11.01 9.50 -8.13
N ILE A 87 10.03 10.36 -7.86
CA ILE A 87 10.19 11.59 -7.09
C ILE A 87 9.47 11.39 -5.76
N ILE A 88 10.22 11.50 -4.68
CA ILE A 88 9.75 11.36 -3.30
C ILE A 88 9.88 12.71 -2.60
N ASP A 89 8.80 13.13 -1.96
CA ASP A 89 8.77 14.30 -1.09
C ASP A 89 9.48 13.96 0.23
N THR A 90 10.59 14.65 0.51
CA THR A 90 11.41 14.41 1.71
C THR A 90 10.88 15.11 2.95
N GLN A 91 9.95 16.06 2.80
CA GLN A 91 9.30 16.77 3.92
C GLN A 91 8.07 16.00 4.41
N HIS A 92 7.24 15.51 3.48
CA HIS A 92 6.03 14.75 3.80
C HIS A 92 6.24 13.23 3.75
N LEU A 93 7.44 12.78 3.39
CA LEU A 93 7.84 11.37 3.37
C LEU A 93 6.92 10.52 2.49
N ALA A 94 6.62 11.02 1.29
CA ALA A 94 5.59 10.46 0.41
C ALA A 94 6.05 10.42 -1.05
N PHE A 95 5.63 9.39 -1.78
CA PHE A 95 5.79 9.34 -3.23
C PHE A 95 4.97 10.47 -3.88
N THR A 96 5.60 11.23 -4.77
CA THR A 96 4.96 12.34 -5.48
C THR A 96 4.51 11.91 -6.87
N ARG A 97 5.45 11.48 -7.71
CA ARG A 97 5.20 11.10 -9.11
C ARG A 97 6.37 10.32 -9.69
N ARG A 98 6.15 9.71 -10.85
CA ARG A 98 7.19 9.10 -11.68
C ARG A 98 7.34 9.82 -13.00
N LEU A 99 8.57 10.08 -13.41
CA LEU A 99 8.89 10.52 -14.77
C LEU A 99 9.16 9.29 -15.65
N GLY A 100 8.43 9.17 -16.75
CA GLY A 100 8.60 8.08 -17.73
C GLY A 100 9.58 8.42 -18.86
N GLY A 101 9.63 7.55 -19.87
CA GLY A 101 10.49 7.73 -21.06
C GLY A 101 11.80 6.95 -21.03
N PHE A 102 11.97 6.05 -20.05
CA PHE A 102 13.15 5.20 -19.91
C PHE A 102 12.84 3.77 -20.35
N VAL A 103 13.89 3.01 -20.65
CA VAL A 103 13.75 1.61 -21.11
C VAL A 103 13.60 0.63 -19.93
N GLY A 104 14.16 0.96 -18.77
CA GLY A 104 14.16 0.09 -17.59
C GLY A 104 15.06 -1.13 -17.74
N VAL A 105 14.80 -2.16 -16.93
CA VAL A 105 15.55 -3.42 -16.94
C VAL A 105 14.76 -4.56 -17.58
N LYS A 106 15.45 -5.45 -18.30
CA LYS A 106 14.89 -6.75 -18.72
C LYS A 106 15.18 -7.78 -17.64
N LEU A 107 14.12 -8.29 -17.04
CA LEU A 107 14.22 -9.40 -16.09
C LEU A 107 14.30 -10.73 -16.86
N ASN A 108 14.97 -11.72 -16.27
CA ASN A 108 14.92 -13.10 -16.75
C ASN A 108 13.55 -13.74 -16.48
N ALA A 109 13.35 -14.99 -16.93
CA ALA A 109 12.09 -15.72 -16.74
C ALA A 109 11.67 -15.87 -15.26
N ASN A 110 12.62 -15.79 -14.34
CA ASN A 110 12.39 -15.88 -12.89
C ASN A 110 12.16 -14.49 -12.24
N GLY A 111 12.08 -13.42 -13.02
CA GLY A 111 11.85 -12.06 -12.51
C GLY A 111 13.06 -11.46 -11.78
N THR A 112 14.27 -11.91 -12.08
CA THR A 112 15.51 -11.32 -11.54
C THR A 112 16.26 -10.54 -12.61
N VAL A 113 17.08 -9.58 -12.15
CA VAL A 113 18.16 -9.00 -12.97
C VAL A 113 19.33 -9.96 -13.09
#